data_AF-A0A2E1GTA0-F1
#
_entry.id   AF-A0A2E1GTA0-F1
#
_cell.length_a   1.000
_cell.length_b   1.000
_cell.length_c   1.000
_cell.angle_alpha   90.00
_cell.angle_beta   90.00
_cell.angle_gamma   90.00
#
_symmetry.space_group_name_H-M   'P 1'
#
loop_
_entity.id
_entity.type
_entity.pdbx_description
1 polymer ?
#
loop_
_entity_poly.entity_id
_entity_poly.type
_entity_poly.pdbx_seq_one_letter_code
_entity_poly.pdbx_strand_id
1 'polypeptide(L)'
;MTFYNFNVNGIEPAPQGSKTYLGGGRLIESCKRVKTWRSLVYKVAGKFIKTPIEGPCEVKLVFKLKRRKSDFNSKGEVKNKAPQHYVIKKNDLDKLVRSTLDGLTGVAYKDDCQVIRILAS
;
A
#
# COMPACT_ATOMS: atom_id res chain seq x y z
N MET A 1 -5.51 -14.28 -20.87
CA MET A 1 -5.14 -13.13 -20.01
C MET A 1 -5.03 -13.66 -18.58
N THR A 2 -3.88 -13.51 -17.94
CA THR A 2 -3.61 -14.07 -16.60
C THR A 2 -3.93 -13.03 -15.53
N PHE A 3 -4.65 -13.42 -14.49
CA PHE A 3 -5.02 -12.53 -13.39
C PHE A 3 -4.64 -13.16 -12.05
N TYR A 4 -4.10 -12.32 -11.16
CA TYR A 4 -3.81 -12.70 -9.78
C TYR A 4 -4.57 -11.78 -8.83
N ASN A 5 -5.20 -12.36 -7.82
CA ASN A 5 -5.90 -11.63 -6.77
C ASN A 5 -5.48 -12.19 -5.41
N PHE A 6 -5.04 -11.31 -4.52
CA PHE A 6 -4.65 -11.68 -3.17
C PHE A 6 -4.86 -10.51 -2.21
N ASN A 7 -5.00 -10.83 -0.92
CA ASN A 7 -5.14 -9.87 0.15
C ASN A 7 -3.89 -9.83 1.02
N VAL A 8 -3.41 -8.62 1.31
CA VAL A 8 -2.31 -8.38 2.24
C VAL A 8 -2.88 -7.93 3.59
N ASN A 9 -2.88 -8.85 4.57
CA ASN A 9 -3.51 -8.66 5.87
C ASN A 9 -2.47 -8.65 7.01
N GLY A 10 -2.87 -8.17 8.19
CA GLY A 10 -2.07 -8.23 9.43
C GLY A 10 -1.34 -6.94 9.78
N ILE A 11 -1.13 -6.06 8.81
CA ILE A 11 -0.62 -4.70 9.04
C ILE A 11 -1.45 -3.71 8.21
N GLU A 12 -1.59 -2.49 8.73
CA GLU A 12 -2.22 -1.41 7.96
C GLU A 12 -1.32 -1.03 6.77
N PRO A 13 -1.88 -0.73 5.59
CA PRO A 13 -1.10 -0.19 4.48
C PRO A 13 -0.18 0.95 4.92
N ALA A 14 1.03 0.98 4.37
CA ALA A 14 2.05 1.96 4.75
C ALA A 14 2.50 2.71 3.49
N PRO A 15 2.33 4.04 3.45
CA PRO A 15 2.69 4.84 2.28
C PRO A 15 4.19 4.99 2.17
N GLN A 16 4.67 5.23 0.95
CA GLN A 16 6.01 5.73 0.72
C GLN A 16 6.07 7.17 1.23
N GLY A 17 6.69 7.36 2.40
CA GLY A 17 6.73 8.64 3.07
C GLY A 17 7.67 9.64 2.38
N SER A 18 7.60 10.89 2.84
CA SER A 18 8.69 11.84 2.58
C SER A 18 9.95 11.39 3.29
N LYS A 19 11.12 11.75 2.77
CA LYS A 19 12.39 11.52 3.45
C LYS A 19 12.69 12.68 4.42
N THR A 20 13.14 12.34 5.61
CA THR A 20 13.62 13.29 6.61
C THR A 20 15.15 13.36 6.52
N TYR A 21 15.69 14.57 6.40
CA TYR A 21 17.12 14.82 6.42
C TYR A 21 17.64 14.79 7.85
N LEU A 22 18.69 14.00 8.10
CA LEU A 22 19.32 13.84 9.41
C LEU A 22 20.65 14.59 9.52
N GLY A 23 21.06 15.33 8.49
CA GLY A 23 22.40 15.90 8.40
C GLY A 23 23.41 14.98 7.71
N GLY A 24 24.49 15.56 7.17
CA GLY A 24 25.59 14.81 6.55
C GLY A 24 25.20 13.92 5.36
N GLY A 25 24.25 14.36 4.53
CA GLY A 25 23.77 13.59 3.37
C GLY A 25 22.85 12.40 3.70
N ARG A 26 22.49 12.18 4.98
CA ARG A 26 21.67 11.05 5.41
C ARG A 26 20.17 11.39 5.34
N LEU A 27 19.41 10.54 4.68
CA LEU A 27 17.96 10.62 4.57
C LEU A 27 17.32 9.37 5.18
N ILE A 28 16.26 9.53 5.97
CA ILE A 28 15.47 8.42 6.52
C ILE A 28 14.02 8.50 6.06
N GLU A 29 13.40 7.35 5.84
CA GLU A 29 11.96 7.27 5.58
C GLU A 29 11.15 7.74 6.79
N SER A 30 10.24 8.69 6.56
CA SER A 30 9.34 9.19 7.63
C SER A 30 8.34 8.12 8.10
N CYS A 31 7.96 7.20 7.20
CA CYS A 31 7.08 6.08 7.51
C CYS A 31 7.89 4.84 7.90
N LYS A 32 8.13 4.64 9.21
CA LYS A 32 8.89 3.47 9.71
C LYS A 32 8.30 2.12 9.29
N ARG A 33 6.99 2.06 9.00
CA ARG A 33 6.27 0.84 8.61
C ARG A 33 6.44 0.46 7.15
N VAL A 34 6.94 1.35 6.29
CA VAL A 34 6.98 1.12 4.83
C VAL A 34 7.82 -0.10 4.45
N LYS A 35 8.95 -0.33 5.15
CA LYS A 35 9.81 -1.49 4.91
C LYS A 35 9.07 -2.80 5.20
N THR A 36 8.37 -2.87 6.35
CA THR A 36 7.57 -4.04 6.73
C THR A 36 6.40 -4.25 5.78
N TRP A 37 5.74 -3.18 5.33
CA TRP A 37 4.67 -3.25 4.33
C TRP A 37 5.14 -3.88 3.02
N ARG A 38 6.21 -3.35 2.42
CA ARG A 38 6.78 -3.90 1.18
C ARG A 38 7.17 -5.36 1.30
N SER A 39 7.86 -5.72 2.38
CA SER A 39 8.27 -7.10 2.62
C SER A 39 7.08 -8.04 2.72
N LEU A 40 5.99 -7.59 3.35
CA LEU A 40 4.76 -8.39 3.43
C LEU A 40 4.06 -8.51 2.07
N VAL A 41 3.93 -7.42 1.32
CA VAL A 41 3.39 -7.44 -0.05
C VAL A 41 4.16 -8.43 -0.90
N TYR A 42 5.49 -8.36 -0.90
CA TYR A 42 6.36 -9.27 -1.64
C TYR A 42 6.10 -10.73 -1.26
N LYS A 43 6.11 -11.02 0.06
CA LYS A 43 5.90 -12.36 0.59
C LYS A 43 4.53 -12.93 0.22
N VAL A 44 3.48 -12.11 0.28
CA VAL A 44 2.12 -12.55 -0.06
C VAL A 44 2.00 -12.77 -1.55
N ALA A 45 2.46 -11.83 -2.38
CA ALA A 45 2.43 -11.95 -3.84
C ALA A 45 3.11 -13.24 -4.33
N GLY A 46 4.29 -13.60 -3.79
CA GLY A 46 5.03 -14.82 -4.17
C GLY A 46 4.33 -16.14 -3.84
N LYS A 47 3.26 -16.11 -3.02
CA LYS A 47 2.40 -17.28 -2.83
C LYS A 47 1.53 -17.56 -4.04
N PHE A 48 1.09 -16.51 -4.74
CA PHE A 48 0.15 -16.56 -5.86
C PHE A 48 0.85 -16.47 -7.21
N ILE A 49 1.93 -15.70 -7.28
CA ILE A 49 2.69 -15.44 -8.51
C ILE A 49 4.00 -16.23 -8.42
N LYS A 50 4.13 -17.28 -9.24
CA LYS A 50 5.34 -18.12 -9.30
C LYS A 50 6.36 -17.59 -10.28
N THR A 51 5.88 -17.02 -11.38
CA THR A 51 6.69 -16.38 -12.40
C THR A 51 6.19 -14.95 -12.57
N PRO A 52 7.06 -13.94 -12.44
CA PRO A 52 6.69 -12.55 -12.70
C PRO A 52 6.10 -12.39 -14.11
N ILE A 53 5.13 -11.50 -14.24
CA ILE A 53 4.53 -11.15 -15.52
C ILE A 53 5.61 -10.50 -16.40
N GLU A 54 5.72 -10.97 -17.64
CA GLU A 54 6.52 -10.35 -18.68
C GLU A 54 5.67 -9.35 -19.47
N GLY A 55 6.27 -8.22 -19.84
CA GLY A 55 5.59 -7.17 -20.61
C GLY A 55 4.63 -6.30 -19.78
N PRO A 56 3.76 -5.51 -20.45
CA PRO A 56 2.90 -4.54 -19.80
C PRO A 56 1.81 -5.20 -18.96
N CYS A 57 1.50 -4.64 -17.79
CA CYS A 57 0.46 -5.12 -16.89
C CYS A 57 -0.39 -4.00 -16.29
N GLU A 58 -1.59 -4.38 -15.82
CA GLU A 58 -2.49 -3.52 -15.07
C GLU A 58 -2.52 -3.93 -13.60
N VAL A 59 -2.57 -2.96 -12.68
CA VAL A 59 -2.67 -3.22 -11.25
C VAL A 59 -3.94 -2.58 -10.68
N LYS A 60 -4.73 -3.35 -9.92
CA LYS A 60 -5.90 -2.88 -9.17
C LYS A 60 -5.63 -3.00 -7.67
N LEU A 61 -5.75 -1.89 -6.95
CA LEU A 61 -5.41 -1.79 -5.53
C LEU A 61 -6.61 -1.26 -4.74
N VAL A 62 -6.91 -1.92 -3.62
CA VAL A 62 -7.94 -1.46 -2.67
C VAL A 62 -7.31 -1.38 -1.29
N PHE A 63 -7.16 -0.16 -0.77
CA PHE A 63 -6.54 0.10 0.52
C PHE A 63 -7.60 0.17 1.62
N LYS A 64 -7.52 -0.76 2.56
CA LYS A 64 -8.37 -0.75 3.77
C LYS A 64 -7.59 -0.10 4.92
N LEU A 65 -7.91 1.14 5.23
CA LEU A 65 -7.30 1.90 6.32
C LEU A 65 -8.20 1.87 7.57
N LYS A 66 -7.65 1.91 8.79
CA LYS A 66 -8.46 1.89 10.01
C LYS A 66 -9.13 3.24 10.25
N ARG A 67 -10.44 3.23 10.49
CA ARG A 67 -11.19 4.44 10.83
C ARG A 67 -10.68 5.06 12.13
N ARG A 68 -10.72 6.39 12.23
CA ARG A 68 -10.27 7.13 13.42
C ARG A 68 -11.13 6.70 14.62
N LYS A 69 -10.51 6.55 15.80
CA LYS A 69 -11.24 6.18 17.03
C LYS A 69 -12.38 7.17 17.36
N SER A 70 -12.19 8.45 17.03
CA SER A 70 -13.19 9.51 17.22
C SER A 70 -14.50 9.28 16.46
N ASP A 71 -14.47 8.49 15.39
CA ASP A 71 -15.63 8.23 14.55
C ASP A 71 -16.54 7.15 15.13
N PHE A 72 -16.08 6.45 16.17
CA PHE A 72 -16.85 5.42 16.86
C PHE A 72 -17.51 5.97 18.13
N ASN A 73 -18.69 5.46 18.48
CA ASN A 73 -19.34 5.70 19.76
C ASN A 73 -18.73 4.80 20.86
N SER A 74 -19.20 4.92 22.10
CA SER A 74 -18.73 4.12 23.24
C SER A 74 -19.02 2.62 23.09
N LYS A 75 -19.95 2.23 22.21
CA LYS A 75 -20.29 0.84 21.89
C LYS A 75 -19.44 0.26 20.74
N GLY A 76 -18.55 1.06 20.14
CA GLY A 76 -17.71 0.63 19.02
C GLY A 76 -18.39 0.71 17.65
N GLU A 77 -19.56 1.33 17.55
CA GLU A 77 -20.28 1.52 16.28
C GLU A 77 -19.88 2.84 15.63
N VAL A 78 -19.92 2.90 14.29
CA VAL A 78 -19.65 4.14 13.56
C VAL A 78 -20.77 5.16 13.83
N LYS A 79 -20.40 6.37 14.28
CA LYS A 79 -21.35 7.45 14.54
C LYS A 79 -22.07 7.87 13.25
N ASN A 80 -23.35 8.20 13.33
CA ASN A 80 -24.12 8.73 12.18
C ASN A 80 -23.51 10.01 11.58
N LYS A 81 -22.85 10.82 12.41
CA LYS A 81 -22.14 12.05 11.97
C LYS A 81 -20.71 11.78 11.45
N ALA A 82 -20.23 10.53 11.52
CA ALA A 82 -18.91 10.21 10.99
C ALA A 82 -18.94 10.32 9.45
N PRO A 83 -17.90 10.90 8.84
CA PRO A 83 -17.88 11.06 7.40
C PRO A 83 -17.83 9.69 6.72
N GLN A 84 -18.59 9.53 5.63
CA GLN A 84 -18.62 8.30 4.82
C GLN A 84 -17.21 7.98 4.30
N HIS A 85 -16.55 9.00 3.73
CA HIS A 85 -15.14 8.96 3.35
C HIS A 85 -14.33 9.77 4.35
N TYR A 86 -13.42 9.11 5.06
CA TYR A 86 -12.49 9.78 5.98
C TYR A 86 -11.08 9.71 5.43
N VAL A 87 -10.35 10.81 5.60
CA VAL A 87 -8.93 10.86 5.28
C VAL A 87 -8.15 10.48 6.55
N ILE A 88 -7.08 9.70 6.41
CA ILE A 88 -6.11 9.51 7.50
C ILE A 88 -4.88 10.35 7.17
N LYS A 89 -4.49 11.21 8.12
CA LYS A 89 -3.29 12.05 7.96
C LYS A 89 -2.08 11.14 7.67
N LYS A 90 -1.30 11.51 6.65
CA LYS A 90 -0.09 10.80 6.18
C LYS A 90 -0.32 9.51 5.38
N ASN A 91 -1.55 9.15 4.96
CA ASN A 91 -1.84 8.00 4.09
C ASN A 91 -2.40 8.44 2.73
N ASP A 92 -1.60 9.21 1.99
CA ASP A 92 -1.97 9.68 0.65
C ASP A 92 -2.04 8.48 -0.33
N LEU A 93 -3.07 8.42 -1.18
CA LEU A 93 -3.35 7.28 -2.05
C LEU A 93 -2.19 6.99 -3.01
N ASP A 94 -1.62 8.03 -3.63
CA ASP A 94 -0.46 7.93 -4.54
C ASP A 94 0.77 7.31 -3.85
N LYS A 95 1.00 7.65 -2.58
CA LYS A 95 2.11 7.10 -1.79
C LYS A 95 1.87 5.65 -1.38
N LEU A 96 0.62 5.28 -1.13
CA LEU A 96 0.24 3.88 -0.88
C LEU A 96 0.39 3.02 -2.14
N VAL A 97 -0.02 3.56 -3.29
CA VAL A 97 0.22 2.94 -4.60
C VAL A 97 1.72 2.74 -4.79
N ARG A 98 2.52 3.80 -4.66
CA ARG A 98 3.98 3.75 -4.84
C ARG A 98 4.64 2.68 -3.96
N SER A 99 4.39 2.69 -2.65
CA SER A 99 5.00 1.69 -1.75
C SER A 99 4.55 0.27 -2.04
N THR A 100 3.34 0.08 -2.55
CA THR A 100 2.81 -1.24 -2.90
C THR A 100 3.43 -1.74 -4.20
N LEU A 101 3.56 -0.89 -5.23
CA LEU A 101 4.27 -1.23 -6.45
C LEU A 101 5.73 -1.60 -6.17
N ASP A 102 6.42 -0.85 -5.32
CA ASP A 102 7.79 -1.18 -4.88
C ASP A 102 7.86 -2.55 -4.18
N GLY A 103 6.79 -2.97 -3.49
CA GLY A 103 6.70 -4.29 -2.85
C GLY A 103 6.37 -5.43 -3.83
N LEU A 104 5.83 -5.10 -5.00
CA LEU A 104 5.51 -6.06 -6.07
C LEU A 104 6.67 -6.25 -7.06
N THR A 105 7.61 -5.30 -7.13
CA THR A 105 8.82 -5.39 -7.94
C THR A 105 9.63 -6.65 -7.58
N GLY A 106 10.03 -7.40 -8.61
CA GLY A 106 10.78 -8.65 -8.49
C GLY A 106 9.95 -9.87 -8.09
N VAL A 107 8.63 -9.74 -7.90
CA VAL A 107 7.73 -10.89 -7.62
C VAL A 107 6.51 -10.93 -8.53
N ALA A 108 5.85 -9.79 -8.76
CA ALA A 108 4.70 -9.72 -9.66
C ALA A 108 5.12 -9.38 -11.09
N TYR A 109 6.12 -8.52 -11.23
CA TYR A 109 6.76 -8.07 -12.46
C TYR A 109 8.24 -7.78 -12.17
N LYS A 110 9.07 -7.59 -13.19
CA LYS A 110 10.51 -7.30 -13.00
C LYS A 110 10.75 -5.88 -12.53
N ASP A 111 10.04 -4.92 -13.13
CA ASP A 111 10.20 -3.49 -12.87
C ASP A 111 8.84 -2.78 -12.95
N ASP A 112 8.64 -1.72 -12.15
CA ASP A 112 7.36 -1.01 -12.11
C ASP A 112 7.07 -0.21 -13.39
N CYS A 113 8.06 0.00 -14.26
CA CYS A 113 7.84 0.50 -15.61
C CYS A 113 6.90 -0.39 -16.47
N GLN A 114 6.72 -1.66 -16.09
CA GLN A 114 5.76 -2.56 -16.73
C GLN A 114 4.30 -2.21 -16.39
N VAL A 115 4.04 -1.42 -15.35
CA VAL A 115 2.69 -1.07 -14.93
C VAL A 115 2.14 0.08 -15.78
N ILE A 116 1.36 -0.25 -16.80
CA ILE A 116 0.81 0.73 -17.75
C ILE A 116 -0.52 1.35 -17.30
N ARG A 117 -1.18 0.74 -16.31
CA ARG A 117 -2.46 1.22 -15.79
C ARG A 117 -2.65 0.84 -14.33
N ILE A 118 -3.13 1.81 -13.54
CA ILE A 118 -3.41 1.64 -12.12
C ILE A 118 -4.85 2.07 -11.84
N LEU A 119 -5.59 1.23 -11.12
CA LEU A 119 -6.85 1.61 -10.48
C LEU A 119 -6.68 1.46 -8.98
N ALA A 120 -6.85 2.53 -8.22
CA ALA A 120 -6.63 2.52 -6.77
C ALA A 120 -7.73 3.27 -6.00
N SER A 121 -8.08 2.75 -4.82
CA SER A 121 -9.06 3.33 -3.89
C SER A 121 -8.66 3.12 -2.45
#